data_AF-A0A4R0N542-F1
#
_entry.id   AF-A0A4R0N542-F1
#
_cell.length_a   1.000
_cell.length_b   1.000
_cell.length_c   1.000
_cell.angle_alpha   90.00
_cell.angle_beta   90.00
_cell.angle_gamma   90.00
#
_symmetry.space_group_name_H-M   'P 1'
#
loop_
_entity.id
_entity.type
_entity.pdbx_description
1 polymer ?
#
loop_
_entity_poly.entity_id
_entity_poly.type
_entity_poly.pdbx_seq_one_letter_code
_entity_poly.pdbx_strand_id
1 'polypeptide(L)'
;MKNFQKLAVSLAVAGLAIGFSAFTSVRVEQWTFKGSTTGQIRTAALYEQGLAAPSGCGSGANLPCVVNFPDGIDNEADLQTYLTAHTNTDVLNISPQKRN
;
A
#
# COMPACT_ATOMS: atom_id res chain seq x y z
N MET A 1 58.29 -1.75 37.05
CA MET A 1 58.62 -1.27 35.69
C MET A 1 57.59 -1.86 34.75
N LYS A 2 57.00 -1.01 33.91
CA LYS A 2 55.99 -1.30 32.89
C LYS A 2 56.50 -2.37 31.93
N ASN A 3 55.60 -3.20 31.39
CA ASN A 3 55.61 -3.54 29.97
C ASN A 3 54.21 -3.92 29.49
N PHE A 4 53.73 -3.10 28.56
CA PHE A 4 52.47 -3.13 27.85
C PHE A 4 52.47 -4.19 26.75
N GLN A 5 51.27 -4.39 26.17
CA GLN A 5 50.93 -5.13 24.94
C GLN A 5 50.56 -6.60 25.24
N LYS A 6 49.34 -7.06 24.94
CA LYS A 6 48.66 -6.95 23.65
C LYS A 6 47.14 -6.78 23.82
N LEU A 7 46.59 -5.90 22.99
CA LEU A 7 45.16 -5.80 22.69
C LEU A 7 44.65 -7.14 22.13
N ALA A 8 43.58 -7.67 22.71
CA ALA A 8 42.69 -8.61 22.05
C ALA A 8 41.25 -8.17 22.39
N VAL A 9 40.68 -7.34 21.53
CA VAL A 9 39.24 -7.04 21.54
C VAL A 9 38.54 -8.27 21.00
N SER A 10 38.06 -9.14 21.87
CA SER A 10 37.19 -10.24 21.50
C SER A 10 35.79 -9.69 21.23
N LEU A 11 35.48 -9.56 19.95
CA LEU A 11 34.15 -9.24 19.43
C LEU A 11 33.20 -10.40 19.77
N ALA A 12 32.51 -10.32 20.92
CA ALA A 12 31.38 -11.20 21.19
C ALA A 12 30.20 -10.71 20.34
N VAL A 13 30.09 -11.28 19.14
CA VAL A 13 28.95 -11.09 18.25
C VAL A 13 27.71 -11.58 18.99
N ALA A 14 26.84 -10.66 19.38
CA ALA A 14 25.49 -10.97 19.80
C ALA A 14 24.79 -11.63 18.60
N GLY A 15 24.61 -12.95 18.67
CA GLY A 15 23.79 -13.70 17.74
C GLY A 15 22.33 -13.30 17.93
N LEU A 16 21.92 -12.22 17.27
CA LEU A 16 20.50 -11.92 17.06
C LEU A 16 19.98 -12.96 16.08
N ALA A 17 19.35 -13.99 16.63
CA ALA A 17 18.49 -14.89 15.88
C ALA A 17 17.37 -14.06 15.27
N ILE A 18 17.54 -13.64 14.02
CA ILE A 18 16.46 -13.10 13.21
C ILE A 18 15.50 -14.25 12.95
N GLY A 19 14.46 -14.34 13.77
CA GLY A 19 13.28 -15.12 13.46
C GLY A 19 12.73 -14.60 12.15
N PHE A 20 12.78 -15.42 11.10
CA PHE A 20 12.04 -15.16 9.89
C PHE A 20 10.56 -15.34 10.23
N SER A 21 9.89 -14.26 10.61
CA SER A 21 8.43 -14.22 10.52
C SER A 21 8.09 -14.51 9.08
N ALA A 22 7.37 -15.61 8.82
CA ALA A 22 6.78 -15.86 7.52
C ALA A 22 5.81 -14.70 7.24
N PHE A 23 6.29 -13.67 6.55
CA PHE A 23 5.44 -12.61 6.05
C PHE A 23 4.58 -13.22 4.96
N THR A 24 3.38 -13.69 5.32
CA THR A 24 2.30 -13.86 4.34
C THR A 24 1.95 -12.45 3.89
N SER A 25 2.68 -11.94 2.88
CA SER A 25 2.33 -10.70 2.22
C SER A 25 0.94 -10.89 1.61
N VAL A 26 -0.07 -10.31 2.25
CA VAL A 26 -1.36 -10.08 1.58
C VAL A 26 -1.03 -9.15 0.43
N ARG A 27 -1.07 -9.68 -0.79
CA ARG A 27 -0.91 -8.87 -1.99
C ARG A 27 -2.12 -7.94 -2.06
N VAL A 28 -1.85 -6.66 -2.20
CA VAL A 28 -2.87 -5.65 -2.48
C VAL A 28 -2.48 -5.01 -3.79
N GLU A 29 -3.43 -4.94 -4.71
CA GLU A 29 -3.22 -4.30 -5.99
C GLU A 29 -3.56 -2.83 -5.87
N GLN A 30 -2.56 -1.98 -6.11
CA GLN A 30 -2.71 -0.54 -5.95
C GLN A 30 -3.18 0.09 -7.26
N TRP A 31 -4.34 0.73 -7.19
CA TRP A 31 -4.94 1.44 -8.31
C TRP A 31 -5.12 2.92 -8.00
N THR A 32 -4.78 3.76 -8.95
CA THR A 32 -4.92 5.21 -8.83
C THR A 32 -6.22 5.69 -9.47
N PHE A 33 -7.06 6.38 -8.69
CA PHE A 33 -8.31 6.94 -9.16
C PHE A 33 -8.09 8.30 -9.85
N LYS A 34 -8.63 8.42 -11.07
CA LYS A 34 -8.52 9.58 -11.95
C LYS A 34 -9.83 10.37 -12.08
N GLY A 35 -10.93 9.88 -11.51
CA GLY A 35 -12.22 10.56 -11.53
C GLY A 35 -12.24 11.80 -10.62
N SER A 36 -13.17 12.72 -10.88
CA SER A 36 -13.30 14.01 -10.21
C SER A 36 -14.58 14.15 -9.36
N THR A 37 -15.45 13.14 -9.38
CA THR A 37 -16.74 13.17 -8.67
C THR A 37 -17.02 11.86 -7.95
N THR A 38 -17.88 11.88 -6.93
CA THR A 38 -18.22 10.70 -6.14
C THR A 38 -18.97 9.65 -6.96
N GLY A 39 -19.78 10.07 -7.93
CA GLY A 39 -20.49 9.18 -8.85
C GLY A 39 -19.56 8.34 -9.75
N GLN A 40 -18.29 8.75 -9.86
CA GLN A 40 -17.29 8.10 -10.70
C GLN A 40 -16.48 7.01 -9.98
N ILE A 41 -16.56 6.93 -8.64
CA ILE A 41 -15.78 5.98 -7.81
C ILE A 41 -16.00 4.52 -8.23
N ARG A 42 -17.17 4.18 -8.80
CA ARG A 42 -17.49 2.81 -9.22
C ARG A 42 -17.31 2.58 -10.73
N THR A 43 -16.59 3.45 -11.41
CA THR A 43 -16.28 3.33 -12.83
C THR A 43 -14.85 2.81 -12.99
N ALA A 44 -14.69 1.53 -13.35
CA ALA A 44 -13.36 0.90 -13.43
C ALA A 44 -12.39 1.62 -14.39
N ALA A 45 -12.88 2.14 -15.51
CA ALA A 45 -12.10 2.93 -16.48
C ALA A 45 -11.46 4.21 -15.90
N LEU A 46 -11.85 4.62 -14.69
CA LEU A 46 -11.26 5.76 -13.98
C LEU A 46 -10.17 5.33 -12.98
N TYR A 47 -9.72 4.08 -13.05
CA TYR A 47 -8.62 3.56 -12.27
C TYR A 47 -7.48 3.13 -13.17
N GLU A 48 -6.25 3.37 -12.73
CA GLU A 48 -5.04 3.00 -13.47
C GLU A 48 -3.96 2.46 -12.53
N GLN A 49 -3.37 1.31 -12.87
CA GLN A 49 -2.25 0.73 -12.14
C GLN A 49 -0.94 1.43 -12.49
N GLY A 50 -0.01 1.47 -11.53
CA GLY A 50 1.34 2.02 -11.75
C GLY A 50 1.41 3.54 -11.91
N LEU A 51 0.28 4.25 -11.88
CA LEU A 51 0.26 5.71 -11.87
C LEU A 51 0.54 6.24 -10.47
N ALA A 52 1.34 7.30 -10.35
CA ALA A 52 1.51 8.02 -9.09
C ALA A 52 0.19 8.63 -8.62
N ALA A 53 0.02 8.76 -7.30
CA ALA A 53 -1.13 9.42 -6.72
C ALA A 53 -1.28 10.86 -7.27
N PRO A 54 -2.50 11.34 -7.57
CA PRO A 54 -2.73 12.71 -8.02
C PRO A 54 -2.22 13.75 -7.02
N SER A 55 -1.95 14.97 -7.50
CA SER A 55 -1.68 16.10 -6.60
C SER A 55 -2.91 16.44 -5.77
N GLY A 56 -2.72 16.86 -4.52
CA GLY A 56 -3.83 17.20 -3.61
C GLY A 56 -4.43 16.00 -2.88
N CYS A 57 -3.79 14.84 -2.99
CA CYS A 57 -4.09 13.67 -2.17
C CYS A 57 -3.56 13.85 -0.75
N GLY A 58 -4.40 13.54 0.22
CA GLY A 58 -4.13 13.67 1.65
C GLY A 58 -5.19 12.91 2.44
N SER A 59 -5.64 13.50 3.55
CA SER A 59 -6.65 12.91 4.43
C SER A 59 -8.08 13.33 4.09
N GLY A 60 -8.38 13.66 2.82
CA GLY A 60 -9.74 14.02 2.37
C GLY A 60 -10.74 12.88 2.55
N ALA A 61 -12.04 13.10 2.32
CA ALA A 61 -13.04 12.04 2.52
C ALA A 61 -13.97 11.79 1.33
N ASN A 62 -13.98 12.67 0.33
CA ASN A 62 -14.98 12.61 -0.73
C ASN A 62 -14.58 11.65 -1.85
N LEU A 63 -13.30 11.64 -2.24
CA LEU A 63 -12.80 10.89 -3.39
C LEU A 63 -11.56 10.09 -3.00
N PRO A 64 -11.42 8.84 -3.48
CA PRO A 64 -10.17 8.13 -3.36
C PRO A 64 -9.13 8.76 -4.28
N CYS A 65 -7.87 8.68 -3.89
CA CYS A 65 -6.74 8.95 -4.77
C CYS A 65 -6.07 7.66 -5.20
N VAL A 66 -5.79 6.83 -4.20
CA VAL A 66 -5.20 5.52 -4.36
C VAL A 66 -6.11 4.54 -3.63
N VAL A 67 -6.32 3.37 -4.19
CA VAL A 67 -7.13 2.31 -3.61
C VAL A 67 -6.31 1.03 -3.62
N ASN A 68 -6.24 0.37 -2.47
CA ASN A 68 -5.58 -0.91 -2.32
C ASN A 68 -6.65 -1.99 -2.44
N PHE A 69 -6.90 -2.45 -3.65
CA PHE A 69 -7.84 -3.53 -3.90
C PHE A 69 -7.27 -4.86 -3.39
N PRO A 70 -8.14 -5.81 -3.02
CA PRO A 70 -7.69 -7.15 -2.66
C PRO A 70 -6.97 -7.83 -3.83
N ASP A 71 -6.22 -8.88 -3.50
CA ASP A 71 -5.53 -9.74 -4.47
C ASP A 71 -6.49 -10.27 -5.56
N GLY A 72 -5.99 -10.44 -6.78
CA GLY A 72 -6.75 -10.90 -7.94
C GLY A 72 -7.56 -9.81 -8.66
N ILE A 73 -7.35 -8.53 -8.35
CA ILE A 73 -7.88 -7.40 -9.12
C ILE A 73 -6.78 -6.86 -10.05
N ASP A 74 -6.48 -7.66 -11.08
CA ASP A 74 -5.32 -7.46 -11.96
C ASP A 74 -5.65 -6.65 -13.22
N ASN A 75 -6.93 -6.53 -13.56
CA ASN A 75 -7.39 -5.83 -14.77
C ASN A 75 -8.72 -5.10 -14.54
N GLU A 76 -9.12 -4.30 -15.53
CA GLU A 76 -10.33 -3.49 -15.45
C GLU A 76 -11.62 -4.32 -15.30
N ALA A 77 -11.69 -5.53 -15.86
CA ALA A 77 -12.88 -6.38 -15.76
C ALA A 77 -13.06 -6.95 -14.35
N ASP A 78 -11.97 -7.39 -13.71
CA ASP A 78 -11.98 -7.84 -12.31
C ASP A 78 -12.33 -6.67 -11.38
N LEU A 79 -11.76 -5.50 -11.65
CA LEU A 79 -12.06 -4.28 -10.92
C LEU A 79 -13.54 -3.89 -11.07
N GLN A 80 -14.09 -3.92 -12.28
CA GLN A 80 -15.50 -3.61 -12.51
C GLN A 80 -16.41 -4.59 -11.76
N THR A 81 -16.06 -5.87 -11.75
CA THR A 81 -16.77 -6.89 -10.96
C THR A 81 -16.73 -6.55 -9.47
N TYR A 82 -15.57 -6.20 -8.94
CA TYR A 82 -15.43 -5.76 -7.54
C TYR A 82 -16.26 -4.52 -7.23
N LEU A 83 -16.16 -3.47 -8.05
CA LEU A 83 -16.85 -2.18 -7.85
C LEU A 83 -18.37 -2.30 -7.98
N THR A 84 -18.88 -3.23 -8.80
CA THR A 84 -20.33 -3.48 -8.88
C THR A 84 -20.88 -4.13 -7.61
N ALA A 85 -20.09 -4.96 -6.93
CA ALA A 85 -20.46 -5.61 -5.68
C ALA A 85 -20.33 -4.72 -4.44
N HIS A 86 -19.64 -3.57 -4.54
CA HIS A 86 -19.32 -2.69 -3.41
C HIS A 86 -19.89 -1.28 -3.58
N THR A 87 -20.07 -0.57 -2.46
CA THR A 87 -20.51 0.83 -2.45
C THR A 87 -19.32 1.79 -2.56
N ASN A 88 -19.59 3.08 -2.85
CA ASN A 88 -18.55 4.12 -2.80
C ASN A 88 -17.85 4.17 -1.44
N THR A 89 -18.60 3.97 -0.35
CA THR A 89 -18.07 3.97 1.01
C THR A 89 -17.08 2.84 1.22
N ASP A 90 -17.35 1.65 0.70
CA ASP A 90 -16.44 0.50 0.81
C ASP A 90 -15.11 0.79 0.12
N VAL A 91 -15.17 1.34 -1.11
CA VAL A 91 -13.99 1.74 -1.88
C VAL A 91 -13.20 2.85 -1.16
N LEU A 92 -13.88 3.81 -0.54
CA LEU A 92 -13.24 4.83 0.28
C LEU A 92 -12.62 4.22 1.54
N ASN A 93 -13.19 3.18 2.14
CA ASN A 93 -12.63 2.57 3.35
C ASN A 93 -11.30 1.84 3.08
N ILE A 94 -11.12 1.26 1.89
CA ILE A 94 -9.88 0.61 1.46
C ILE A 94 -8.89 1.56 0.76
N SER A 95 -9.23 2.85 0.69
CA SER A 95 -8.40 3.89 0.10
C SER A 95 -7.45 4.49 1.14
N PRO A 96 -6.12 4.27 1.04
CA PRO A 96 -5.16 4.86 1.97
C PRO A 96 -4.98 6.37 1.83
N GLN A 97 -5.33 6.93 0.66
CA GLN A 97 -5.18 8.35 0.37
C GLN A 97 -6.41 8.86 -0.36
N LYS A 98 -6.89 10.03 0.06
CA LYS A 98 -8.16 10.59 -0.39
C LYS A 98 -8.03 12.09 -0.63
N ARG A 99 -9.01 12.64 -1.34
CA ARG A 99 -9.12 14.08 -1.60
C ARG A 99 -10.57 14.54 -1.48
N ASN A 100 -10.73 15.85 -1.39
CA ASN A 100 -12.04 16.50 -1.30
C ASN A 100 -12.59 16.84 -2.68
#